data_AF-A0A077WU62-F1
#
_entry.id   AF-A0A077WU62-F1
#
_cell.length_a   1.000
_cell.length_b   1.000
_cell.length_c   1.000
_cell.angle_alpha   90.00
_cell.angle_beta   90.00
_cell.angle_gamma   90.00
#
_symmetry.space_group_name_H-M   'P 1'
#
loop_
_entity.id
_entity.type
_entity.pdbx_description
1 polymer ?
#
loop_
_entity_poly.entity_id
_entity_poly.type
_entity_poly.pdbx_seq_one_letter_code
_entity_poly.pdbx_strand_id
1 'polypeptide(L)'
;MIASAKSSKRPLTSESFERDPPGKFPKTFHANGKPEPPSSTAMDNSCQKHDDREQHTLQATPVSFNGELNGVTMVNKLRGQREQLRRLYIAMLKRMTEETTMDEYGRLCAQSAKRWTSIVSIPGFDQLPDKDQIAWQLCTLLFDPQSSSERRLRHFRDWLLNYVSIRADTAAEYATLHHQDDPYAPIFIYLTYGSLQGAARAAIQGPTQDNELAYMIASSPAPFNELYTIHKERLDQLVQSGQFDTFTPYQQRIWRVLCGDMTILDDHSLQLDWRQAFVLYVMYAKIPNHDVDALDALIGLYIDHFENPYYYRMSHESNDETNPQDRPTWYTVLKFWRRHQYHPEQLHLDRHPIHLDDWSPWLGVCFSIFYPSVFPREKVTEWMQRVSQHLRQVGATIQDIPSVLAPYMELS
;
A
#
# COMPACT_ATOMS: atom_id res chain seq x y z
N MET A 1 -17.27 53.75 28.79
CA MET A 1 -16.95 52.75 29.84
C MET A 1 -15.85 51.86 29.31
N ILE A 2 -14.64 52.04 29.82
CA ILE A 2 -13.45 51.27 29.47
C ILE A 2 -13.30 50.19 30.53
N ALA A 3 -13.15 48.93 30.13
CA ALA A 3 -12.67 47.87 31.00
C ALA A 3 -11.43 47.24 30.36
N SER A 4 -10.31 47.47 31.03
CA SER A 4 -8.98 46.96 30.75
C SER A 4 -8.78 45.68 31.56
N ALA A 5 -8.27 44.61 30.95
CA ALA A 5 -7.84 43.41 31.68
C ALA A 5 -6.52 42.85 31.10
N LYS A 6 -5.47 43.26 31.80
CA LYS A 6 -4.08 42.82 31.89
C LYS A 6 -3.72 41.42 31.34
N SER A 7 -2.73 41.46 30.44
CA SER A 7 -1.51 40.63 30.38
C SER A 7 -1.24 39.70 31.57
N SER A 8 -1.11 38.40 31.29
CA SER A 8 -0.32 37.46 32.09
C SER A 8 0.54 36.60 31.17
N LYS A 9 1.82 36.95 31.08
CA LYS A 9 2.88 36.11 30.50
C LYS A 9 3.23 35.01 31.52
N ARG A 10 3.16 33.75 31.11
CA ARG A 10 3.99 32.67 31.69
C ARG A 10 4.61 31.84 30.56
N PRO A 11 5.84 31.33 30.76
CA PRO A 11 6.61 30.67 29.71
C PRO A 11 6.11 29.25 29.48
N LEU A 12 6.10 28.81 28.22
CA LEU A 12 5.92 27.40 27.86
C LEU A 12 7.16 26.63 28.33
N THR A 13 7.02 25.88 29.41
CA THR A 13 8.01 24.87 29.83
C THR A 13 7.81 23.61 29.00
N SER A 14 8.92 23.12 28.44
CA SER A 14 9.07 21.85 27.75
C SER A 14 8.89 20.68 28.72
N GLU A 15 7.68 20.10 28.82
CA GLU A 15 7.46 18.75 29.35
C GLU A 15 5.95 18.44 29.36
N SER A 16 5.47 17.77 28.30
CA SER A 16 4.29 16.89 28.29
C SER A 16 3.98 16.43 26.86
N PHE A 17 4.91 15.67 26.28
CA PHE A 17 4.63 14.72 25.20
C PHE A 17 4.98 13.33 25.71
N GLU A 18 4.23 12.86 26.70
CA GLU A 18 4.20 11.42 26.98
C GLU A 18 3.47 10.77 25.82
N ARG A 19 4.25 10.05 25.01
CA ARG A 19 3.76 9.14 23.97
C ARG A 19 2.95 8.05 24.65
N ASP A 20 1.67 7.92 24.30
CA ASP A 20 1.01 6.63 24.39
C ASP A 20 1.78 5.62 23.50
N PRO A 21 2.06 4.40 23.98
CA PRO A 21 2.88 3.45 23.24
C PRO A 21 2.10 2.93 22.02
N PRO A 22 2.70 2.89 20.82
CA PRO A 22 2.08 2.22 19.68
C PRO A 22 1.96 0.72 19.99
N GLY A 23 0.76 0.18 19.73
CA GLY A 23 0.48 -1.25 19.79
C GLY A 23 1.54 -2.04 19.03
N LYS A 24 2.09 -3.08 19.68
CA LYS A 24 3.14 -3.93 19.13
C LYS A 24 2.62 -4.67 17.90
N PHE A 25 3.18 -4.37 16.73
CA PHE A 25 3.13 -5.23 15.54
C PHE A 25 4.51 -5.85 15.26
N PRO A 26 4.56 -7.05 14.67
CA PRO A 26 5.72 -7.93 14.75
C PRO A 26 6.93 -7.38 13.99
N LYS A 27 8.05 -7.32 14.72
CA LYS A 27 9.40 -7.22 14.15
C LYS A 27 9.70 -8.53 13.43
N THR A 28 9.99 -8.49 12.13
CA THR A 28 11.08 -9.24 11.47
C THR A 28 11.01 -9.07 9.96
N PHE A 29 12.00 -8.38 9.39
CA PHE A 29 12.49 -8.68 8.05
C PHE A 29 14.01 -8.75 8.16
N HIS A 30 14.56 -9.95 8.03
CA HIS A 30 16.00 -10.16 7.89
C HIS A 30 16.33 -9.98 6.40
N ALA A 31 17.13 -8.97 6.09
CA ALA A 31 17.80 -8.86 4.81
C ALA A 31 18.83 -10.00 4.69
N ASN A 32 18.62 -10.92 3.76
CA ASN A 32 19.66 -11.80 3.24
C ASN A 32 19.59 -11.77 1.71
N GLY A 33 20.28 -10.82 1.12
CA GLY A 33 20.63 -10.81 -0.29
C GLY A 33 22.04 -10.25 -0.40
N LYS A 34 23.04 -11.12 -0.57
CA LYS A 34 24.38 -10.68 -0.97
C LYS A 34 24.33 -10.25 -2.45
N PRO A 35 25.14 -9.25 -2.86
CA PRO A 35 25.16 -8.80 -4.25
C PRO A 35 25.90 -9.82 -5.12
N GLU A 36 25.31 -10.18 -6.27
CA GLU A 36 26.04 -10.82 -7.37
C GLU A 36 26.87 -9.76 -8.12
N PRO A 37 28.13 -10.03 -8.49
CA PRO A 37 28.91 -9.14 -9.34
C PRO A 37 28.63 -9.40 -10.84
N PRO A 38 28.84 -8.40 -11.70
CA PRO A 38 28.48 -8.47 -13.11
C PRO A 38 29.43 -9.33 -13.94
N SER A 39 28.88 -9.97 -14.96
CA SER A 39 29.54 -10.77 -15.98
C SER A 39 30.59 -10.00 -16.79
N SER A 40 31.75 -10.61 -17.05
CA SER A 40 32.54 -10.33 -18.25
C SER A 40 33.28 -11.58 -18.77
N THR A 41 33.39 -11.63 -20.09
CA THR A 41 33.87 -12.65 -21.02
C THR A 41 35.34 -13.06 -20.91
N ALA A 42 35.66 -14.35 -21.12
CA ALA A 42 36.50 -14.88 -22.22
C ALA A 42 37.19 -16.24 -21.92
N MET A 43 36.98 -17.18 -22.84
CA MET A 43 37.88 -18.21 -23.43
C MET A 43 38.84 -19.11 -22.60
N ASP A 44 38.65 -20.41 -22.86
CA ASP A 44 39.61 -21.48 -23.21
C ASP A 44 40.58 -22.16 -22.22
N ASN A 45 40.48 -23.51 -22.31
CA ASN A 45 41.52 -24.56 -22.32
C ASN A 45 42.01 -25.24 -21.02
N SER A 46 41.47 -26.46 -20.85
CA SER A 46 42.17 -27.77 -20.87
C SER A 46 43.20 -28.17 -19.78
N CYS A 47 42.90 -29.35 -19.21
CA CYS A 47 43.77 -30.51 -18.95
C CYS A 47 44.65 -30.64 -17.68
N GLN A 48 44.39 -31.79 -17.01
CA GLN A 48 45.31 -32.79 -16.41
C GLN A 48 46.06 -32.41 -15.10
N LYS A 49 45.68 -33.04 -13.97
CA LYS A 49 46.25 -34.29 -13.38
C LYS A 49 47.72 -34.18 -12.95
N HIS A 50 47.97 -34.21 -11.64
CA HIS A 50 48.78 -35.29 -11.03
C HIS A 50 48.58 -35.37 -9.51
N ASP A 51 48.52 -36.62 -9.06
CA ASP A 51 48.49 -37.11 -7.68
C ASP A 51 49.70 -36.68 -6.86
N ASP A 52 49.55 -36.58 -5.53
CA ASP A 52 50.38 -37.39 -4.64
C ASP A 52 49.69 -37.66 -3.29
N ARG A 53 49.74 -38.95 -2.94
CA ARG A 53 49.26 -39.60 -1.72
C ARG A 53 50.15 -39.21 -0.53
N GLU A 54 49.55 -39.02 0.64
CA GLU A 54 50.01 -39.70 1.85
C GLU A 54 48.94 -39.80 2.96
N GLN A 55 48.55 -41.06 3.18
CA GLN A 55 48.08 -41.72 4.40
C GLN A 55 47.76 -40.87 5.63
N HIS A 56 46.48 -40.87 6.06
CA HIS A 56 46.13 -41.09 7.47
C HIS A 56 44.73 -41.74 7.60
N THR A 57 44.76 -43.02 7.98
CA THR A 57 43.88 -43.73 8.91
C THR A 57 42.37 -43.45 8.86
N LEU A 58 41.64 -44.45 8.35
CA LEU A 58 40.21 -44.66 8.52
C LEU A 58 39.80 -44.60 10.00
N GLN A 59 39.10 -43.55 10.40
CA GLN A 59 38.12 -43.61 11.47
C GLN A 59 36.75 -43.37 10.86
N ALA A 60 35.96 -44.44 10.77
CA ALA A 60 34.54 -44.35 10.49
C ALA A 60 33.88 -43.61 11.67
N THR A 61 33.68 -42.30 11.52
CA THR A 61 32.74 -41.56 12.36
C THR A 61 31.35 -41.95 11.88
N PRO A 62 30.47 -42.51 12.73
CA PRO A 62 29.09 -42.69 12.35
C PRO A 62 28.52 -41.29 12.08
N VAL A 63 28.16 -41.03 10.82
CA VAL A 63 27.30 -39.90 10.46
C VAL A 63 25.97 -40.19 11.16
N SER A 64 25.83 -39.68 12.37
CA SER A 64 24.56 -39.71 13.08
C SER A 64 23.55 -38.94 12.25
N PHE A 65 22.50 -39.64 11.85
CA PHE A 65 21.46 -39.21 10.93
C PHE A 65 20.64 -38.07 11.56
N ASN A 66 21.13 -36.84 11.49
CA ASN A 66 20.37 -35.64 11.90
C ASN A 66 19.26 -35.24 10.91
N GLY A 67 19.04 -36.03 9.85
CA GLY A 67 17.98 -35.80 8.86
C GLY A 67 16.56 -36.05 9.39
N GLU A 68 16.39 -37.02 10.29
CA GLU A 68 15.06 -37.40 10.80
C GLU A 68 14.51 -36.39 11.82
N LEU A 69 15.35 -35.86 12.72
CA LEU A 69 14.93 -34.84 13.70
C LEU A 69 14.54 -33.51 13.04
N ASN A 70 15.28 -33.13 11.99
CA ASN A 70 14.97 -31.94 11.20
C ASN A 70 13.71 -32.13 10.34
N GLY A 71 13.49 -33.34 9.81
CA GLY A 71 12.28 -33.70 9.08
C GLY A 71 11.01 -33.67 9.95
N VAL A 72 11.05 -34.27 11.15
CA VAL A 72 9.91 -34.27 12.08
C VAL A 72 9.58 -32.85 12.57
N THR A 73 10.60 -32.03 12.83
CA THR A 73 10.42 -30.63 13.25
C THR A 73 9.82 -29.78 12.12
N MET A 74 10.27 -29.98 10.87
CA MET A 74 9.72 -29.30 9.70
C MET A 74 8.27 -29.72 9.42
N VAL A 75 7.96 -31.02 9.51
CA VAL A 75 6.60 -31.54 9.34
C VAL A 75 5.66 -31.01 10.43
N ASN A 76 6.11 -30.95 11.68
CA ASN A 76 5.32 -30.36 12.77
C ASN A 76 5.09 -28.87 12.58
N LYS A 77 6.09 -28.12 12.08
CA LYS A 77 5.95 -26.70 11.74
C LYS A 77 4.96 -26.47 10.60
N LEU A 78 5.04 -27.26 9.52
CA LEU A 78 4.10 -27.20 8.40
C LEU A 78 2.68 -27.58 8.82
N ARG A 79 2.52 -28.59 9.68
CA ARG A 79 1.22 -28.97 10.26
C ARG A 79 0.64 -27.83 11.10
N GLY A 80 1.47 -27.18 11.93
CA GLY A 80 1.07 -26.02 12.73
C GLY A 80 0.61 -24.85 11.86
N GLN A 81 1.35 -24.53 10.80
CA GLN A 81 0.98 -23.47 9.84
C GLN A 81 -0.32 -23.79 9.12
N ARG A 82 -0.49 -25.04 8.65
CA ARG A 82 -1.73 -25.48 7.99
C ARG A 82 -2.94 -25.36 8.91
N GLU A 83 -2.81 -25.73 10.18
CA GLU A 83 -3.88 -25.63 11.16
C GLU A 83 -4.23 -24.17 11.49
N GLN A 84 -3.24 -23.27 11.57
CA GLN A 84 -3.49 -21.83 11.73
C GLN A 84 -4.24 -21.26 10.53
N LEU A 85 -3.79 -21.58 9.30
CA LEU A 85 -4.44 -21.13 8.07
C LEU A 85 -5.87 -21.70 7.95
N ARG A 86 -6.08 -22.96 8.35
CA ARG A 86 -7.42 -23.56 8.44
C ARG A 86 -8.34 -22.76 9.36
N ARG A 87 -7.89 -22.43 10.57
CA ARG A 87 -8.68 -21.62 11.52
C ARG A 87 -8.99 -20.25 10.97
N LEU A 88 -8.02 -19.59 10.34
CA LEU A 88 -8.21 -18.30 9.69
C LEU A 88 -9.29 -18.37 8.60
N TYR A 89 -9.16 -19.29 7.65
CA TYR A 89 -10.09 -19.43 6.53
C TYR A 89 -11.52 -19.74 6.99
N ILE A 90 -11.67 -20.63 7.97
CA ILE A 90 -12.99 -20.93 8.56
C ILE A 90 -13.56 -19.69 9.27
N ALA A 91 -12.74 -18.96 10.03
CA ALA A 91 -13.17 -17.76 10.72
C ALA A 91 -13.59 -16.64 9.75
N MET A 92 -12.81 -16.43 8.68
CA MET A 92 -13.13 -15.48 7.61
C MET A 92 -14.47 -15.85 6.96
N LEU A 93 -14.64 -17.12 6.58
CA LEU A 93 -15.88 -17.60 5.97
C LEU A 93 -17.08 -17.35 6.86
N LYS A 94 -17.00 -17.78 8.13
CA LYS A 94 -18.07 -17.58 9.10
C LYS A 94 -18.41 -16.10 9.30
N ARG A 95 -17.40 -15.24 9.42
CA ARG A 95 -17.60 -13.80 9.63
C ARG A 95 -18.25 -13.14 8.42
N MET A 96 -17.81 -13.49 7.21
CA MET A 96 -18.44 -13.00 5.96
C MET A 96 -19.90 -13.42 5.86
N THR A 97 -20.24 -14.62 6.34
CA THR A 97 -21.59 -15.22 6.21
C THR A 97 -22.52 -15.06 7.41
N GLU A 98 -22.07 -14.46 8.51
CA GLU A 98 -22.76 -14.50 9.82
C GLU A 98 -24.21 -14.01 9.78
N GLU A 99 -24.56 -13.14 8.83
CA GLU A 99 -25.93 -12.65 8.62
C GLU A 99 -26.27 -12.63 7.11
N THR A 100 -25.75 -13.60 6.36
CA THR A 100 -26.02 -13.69 4.92
C THR A 100 -27.30 -14.47 4.69
N THR A 101 -28.18 -13.89 3.87
CA THR A 101 -29.39 -14.53 3.35
C THR A 101 -29.37 -14.61 1.84
N MET A 102 -30.41 -15.25 1.29
CA MET A 102 -30.70 -15.21 -0.13
C MET A 102 -31.78 -14.16 -0.36
N ASP A 103 -31.57 -13.28 -1.34
CA ASP A 103 -32.61 -12.36 -1.79
C ASP A 103 -33.69 -13.09 -2.62
N GLU A 104 -34.71 -12.34 -3.09
CA GLU A 104 -35.80 -12.86 -3.91
C GLU A 104 -35.36 -13.45 -5.26
N TYR A 105 -34.14 -13.12 -5.72
CA TYR A 105 -33.51 -13.64 -6.93
C TYR A 105 -32.51 -14.77 -6.65
N GLY A 106 -32.42 -15.22 -5.40
CA GLY A 106 -31.50 -16.27 -4.96
C GLY A 106 -30.04 -15.85 -4.94
N ARG A 107 -29.73 -14.56 -4.71
CA ARG A 107 -28.37 -14.04 -4.56
C ARG A 107 -28.01 -13.89 -3.09
N LEU A 108 -26.74 -14.14 -2.76
CA LEU A 108 -26.22 -13.99 -1.40
C LEU A 108 -26.13 -12.51 -1.02
N CYS A 109 -26.82 -12.08 0.03
CA CYS A 109 -26.80 -10.71 0.50
C CYS A 109 -26.66 -10.64 2.02
N ALA A 110 -25.98 -9.62 2.55
CA ALA A 110 -25.97 -9.37 3.98
C ALA A 110 -27.27 -8.69 4.47
N GLN A 111 -27.80 -9.10 5.63
CA GLN A 111 -28.96 -8.47 6.26
C GLN A 111 -28.67 -7.12 6.93
N SER A 112 -27.39 -6.84 7.25
CA SER A 112 -26.96 -5.62 7.93
C SER A 112 -25.78 -4.97 7.22
N ALA A 113 -25.45 -3.73 7.60
CA ALA A 113 -24.23 -3.06 7.17
C ALA A 113 -23.00 -3.78 7.73
N LYS A 114 -22.49 -4.76 6.97
CA LYS A 114 -21.28 -5.50 7.32
C LYS A 114 -20.07 -4.59 7.27
N ARG A 115 -19.13 -4.83 8.20
CA ARG A 115 -17.88 -4.09 8.31
C ARG A 115 -16.71 -4.96 7.92
N TRP A 116 -15.93 -4.51 6.95
CA TRP A 116 -14.65 -5.09 6.55
C TRP A 116 -13.69 -5.20 7.74
N THR A 117 -13.70 -4.22 8.65
CA THR A 117 -12.88 -4.25 9.88
C THR A 117 -13.10 -5.52 10.70
N SER A 118 -14.31 -6.08 10.71
CA SER A 118 -14.60 -7.32 11.46
C SER A 118 -13.87 -8.55 10.92
N ILE A 119 -13.50 -8.53 9.63
CA ILE A 119 -12.78 -9.61 8.94
C ILE A 119 -11.27 -9.41 9.12
N VAL A 120 -10.76 -8.19 8.93
CA VAL A 120 -9.34 -7.86 9.10
C VAL A 120 -8.87 -8.04 10.56
N SER A 121 -9.79 -7.97 11.52
CA SER A 121 -9.51 -8.19 12.95
C SER A 121 -9.44 -9.66 13.36
N ILE A 122 -9.58 -10.61 12.44
CA ILE A 122 -9.52 -12.04 12.75
C ILE A 122 -8.08 -12.43 13.12
N PRO A 123 -7.85 -13.18 14.22
CA PRO A 123 -6.52 -13.65 14.57
C PRO A 123 -5.89 -14.49 13.44
N GLY A 124 -4.67 -14.16 13.05
CA GLY A 124 -3.95 -14.80 11.95
C GLY A 124 -4.19 -14.15 10.58
N PHE A 125 -4.93 -13.04 10.49
CA PHE A 125 -5.11 -12.31 9.22
C PHE A 125 -3.78 -11.88 8.58
N ASP A 126 -2.77 -11.62 9.40
CA ASP A 126 -1.38 -11.34 9.02
C ASP A 126 -0.68 -12.51 8.29
N GLN A 127 -1.29 -13.70 8.24
CA GLN A 127 -0.79 -14.85 7.50
C GLN A 127 -1.22 -14.86 6.03
N LEU A 128 -2.13 -13.99 5.60
CA LEU A 128 -2.50 -13.85 4.20
C LEU A 128 -1.33 -13.24 3.40
N PRO A 129 -1.26 -13.44 2.06
CA PRO A 129 -0.28 -12.74 1.24
C PRO A 129 -0.40 -11.21 1.39
N ASP A 130 0.73 -10.49 1.42
CA ASP A 130 0.75 -9.03 1.61
C ASP A 130 -0.18 -8.28 0.64
N LYS A 131 -0.22 -8.71 -0.63
CA LYS A 131 -1.10 -8.13 -1.66
C LYS A 131 -2.58 -8.23 -1.30
N ASP A 132 -2.99 -9.32 -0.67
CA ASP A 132 -4.36 -9.53 -0.22
C ASP A 132 -4.62 -8.67 1.01
N GLN A 133 -3.70 -8.67 1.99
CA GLN A 133 -3.85 -7.86 3.20
C GLN A 133 -4.07 -6.37 2.89
N ILE A 134 -3.30 -5.81 1.94
CA ILE A 134 -3.44 -4.43 1.50
C ILE A 134 -4.83 -4.17 0.92
N ALA A 135 -5.32 -5.04 0.03
CA ALA A 135 -6.64 -4.89 -0.57
C ALA A 135 -7.76 -4.92 0.48
N TRP A 136 -7.68 -5.83 1.44
CA TRP A 136 -8.63 -5.91 2.54
C TRP A 136 -8.57 -4.69 3.47
N GLN A 137 -7.38 -4.20 3.82
CA GLN A 137 -7.21 -2.99 4.62
C GLN A 137 -7.75 -1.75 3.89
N LEU A 138 -7.53 -1.63 2.58
CA LEU A 138 -8.16 -0.57 1.78
C LEU A 138 -9.68 -0.66 1.82
N CYS A 139 -10.24 -1.87 1.81
CA CYS A 139 -11.69 -2.02 1.90
C CYS A 139 -12.24 -1.51 3.25
N THR A 140 -11.51 -1.68 4.36
CA THR A 140 -11.93 -1.09 5.65
C THR A 140 -11.90 0.44 5.61
N LEU A 141 -10.89 1.03 4.99
CA LEU A 141 -10.74 2.48 4.92
C LEU A 141 -11.79 3.13 4.01
N LEU A 142 -12.15 2.46 2.92
CA LEU A 142 -13.05 2.99 1.89
C LEU A 142 -14.52 2.73 2.24
N PHE A 143 -14.88 1.46 2.50
CA PHE A 143 -16.28 1.04 2.55
C PHE A 143 -16.87 0.94 3.96
N ASP A 144 -16.05 0.86 5.03
CA ASP A 144 -16.64 0.88 6.37
C ASP A 144 -17.27 2.25 6.67
N PRO A 145 -18.41 2.28 7.37
CA PRO A 145 -19.07 3.53 7.73
C PRO A 145 -18.16 4.35 8.66
N GLN A 146 -17.86 5.58 8.24
CA GLN A 146 -17.07 6.56 9.00
C GLN A 146 -17.93 7.73 9.45
N SER A 147 -17.54 8.38 10.56
CA SER A 147 -18.28 9.51 11.12
C SER A 147 -18.20 10.79 10.30
N SER A 148 -17.15 10.96 9.49
CA SER A 148 -16.97 12.10 8.58
C SER A 148 -15.94 11.79 7.48
N SER A 149 -16.02 12.52 6.37
CA SER A 149 -15.05 12.45 5.25
C SER A 149 -13.61 12.75 5.72
N GLU A 150 -13.44 13.81 6.52
CA GLU A 150 -12.12 14.18 7.05
C GLU A 150 -11.47 13.08 7.89
N ARG A 151 -12.28 12.37 8.69
CA ARG A 151 -11.78 11.26 9.50
C ARG A 151 -11.34 10.09 8.63
N ARG A 152 -12.10 9.79 7.56
CA ARG A 152 -11.71 8.78 6.57
C ARG A 152 -10.38 9.13 5.92
N LEU A 153 -10.23 10.36 5.42
CA LEU A 153 -8.99 10.83 4.81
C LEU A 153 -7.81 10.76 5.79
N ARG A 154 -7.98 11.15 7.05
CA ARG A 154 -6.93 11.05 8.07
C ARG A 154 -6.49 9.61 8.28
N HIS A 155 -7.43 8.68 8.51
CA HIS A 155 -7.11 7.26 8.68
C HIS A 155 -6.43 6.67 7.45
N PHE A 156 -6.87 7.08 6.26
CA PHE A 156 -6.25 6.65 5.00
C PHE A 156 -4.80 7.14 4.88
N ARG A 157 -4.55 8.42 5.20
CA ARG A 157 -3.20 9.01 5.24
C ARG A 157 -2.31 8.29 6.25
N ASP A 158 -2.80 8.08 7.47
CA ASP A 158 -2.05 7.39 8.52
C ASP A 158 -1.69 5.97 8.10
N TRP A 159 -2.63 5.23 7.50
CA TRP A 159 -2.37 3.91 6.93
C TRP A 159 -1.31 3.94 5.83
N LEU A 160 -1.44 4.85 4.86
CA LEU A 160 -0.51 4.97 3.74
C LEU A 160 0.90 5.31 4.23
N LEU A 161 1.02 6.27 5.16
CA LEU A 161 2.29 6.64 5.77
C LEU A 161 2.91 5.47 6.54
N ASN A 162 2.14 4.71 7.32
CA ASN A 162 2.66 3.52 8.00
C ASN A 162 3.14 2.45 7.01
N TYR A 163 2.49 2.33 5.86
CA TYR A 163 2.86 1.38 4.83
C TYR A 163 4.17 1.75 4.11
N VAL A 164 4.40 3.03 3.83
CA VAL A 164 5.55 3.50 3.03
C VAL A 164 6.73 4.00 3.85
N SER A 165 6.51 4.61 5.03
CA SER A 165 7.50 5.42 5.76
C SER A 165 8.73 4.66 6.25
N ILE A 166 8.66 3.33 6.38
CA ILE A 166 9.75 2.49 6.89
C ILE A 166 11.03 2.61 6.04
N ARG A 167 10.92 3.08 4.79
CA ARG A 167 12.04 3.19 3.84
C ARG A 167 12.53 4.61 3.59
N ALA A 168 11.92 5.63 4.21
CA ALA A 168 12.17 7.03 3.89
C ALA A 168 13.63 7.44 4.14
N ASP A 169 14.16 7.13 5.33
CA ASP A 169 15.54 7.49 5.70
C ASP A 169 16.57 6.81 4.81
N THR A 170 16.43 5.50 4.59
CA THR A 170 17.34 4.73 3.71
C THR A 170 17.29 5.22 2.26
N ALA A 171 16.11 5.57 1.74
CA ALA A 171 15.98 6.11 0.39
C ALA A 171 16.59 7.52 0.27
N ALA A 172 16.45 8.36 1.29
CA ALA A 172 17.04 9.70 1.33
C ALA A 172 18.57 9.66 1.44
N GLU A 173 19.12 8.73 2.24
CA GLU A 173 20.56 8.46 2.30
C GLU A 173 21.10 8.02 0.93
N TYR A 174 20.41 7.08 0.26
CA TYR A 174 20.76 6.65 -1.09
C TYR A 174 20.75 7.83 -2.07
N ALA A 175 19.71 8.67 -2.03
CA ALA A 175 19.63 9.84 -2.90
C ALA A 175 20.75 10.85 -2.65
N THR A 176 21.16 11.02 -1.40
CA THR A 176 22.32 11.87 -1.05
C THR A 176 23.61 11.35 -1.67
N LEU A 177 23.80 10.02 -1.72
CA LEU A 177 24.99 9.39 -2.29
C LEU A 177 25.02 9.43 -3.82
N HIS A 178 23.86 9.32 -4.47
CA HIS A 178 23.75 9.15 -5.92
C HIS A 178 23.37 10.42 -6.69
N HIS A 179 22.86 11.45 -6.01
CA HIS A 179 22.53 12.75 -6.59
C HIS A 179 23.31 13.87 -5.91
N GLN A 180 24.63 13.69 -5.76
CA GLN A 180 25.51 14.63 -5.06
C GLN A 180 25.50 16.05 -5.66
N ASP A 181 25.18 16.15 -6.96
CA ASP A 181 25.09 17.43 -7.67
C ASP A 181 23.80 18.23 -7.35
N ASP A 182 22.83 17.61 -6.67
CA ASP A 182 21.58 18.28 -6.29
C ASP A 182 21.26 18.08 -4.78
N PRO A 183 21.57 19.07 -3.93
CA PRO A 183 21.36 18.97 -2.48
C PRO A 183 19.88 18.89 -2.08
N TYR A 184 18.95 19.12 -3.02
CA TYR A 184 17.51 19.02 -2.78
C TYR A 184 16.95 17.60 -3.00
N ALA A 185 17.72 16.69 -3.61
CA ALA A 185 17.29 15.31 -3.85
C ALA A 185 16.75 14.59 -2.60
N PRO A 186 17.46 14.54 -1.45
CA PRO A 186 16.94 13.87 -0.25
C PRO A 186 15.66 14.52 0.30
N ILE A 187 15.50 15.84 0.17
CA ILE A 187 14.29 16.56 0.59
C ILE A 187 13.10 16.07 -0.22
N PHE A 188 13.25 16.03 -1.55
CA PHE A 188 12.20 15.53 -2.44
C PHE A 188 11.85 14.06 -2.13
N ILE A 189 12.86 13.20 -1.93
CA ILE A 189 12.62 11.79 -1.58
C ILE A 189 11.81 11.67 -0.30
N TYR A 190 12.13 12.42 0.76
CA TYR A 190 11.32 12.42 1.97
C TYR A 190 9.85 12.79 1.72
N LEU A 191 9.58 13.77 0.84
CA LEU A 191 8.21 14.13 0.44
C LEU A 191 7.50 12.99 -0.29
N THR A 192 8.19 12.22 -1.15
CA THR A 192 7.60 11.04 -1.82
C THR A 192 7.21 9.92 -0.86
N TYR A 193 7.74 9.92 0.36
CA TYR A 193 7.34 9.02 1.45
C TYR A 193 6.43 9.69 2.49
N GLY A 194 6.03 10.96 2.28
CA GLY A 194 5.20 11.74 3.19
C GLY A 194 5.90 12.10 4.50
N SER A 195 7.22 11.97 4.57
CA SER A 195 8.04 12.29 5.75
C SER A 195 8.36 13.77 5.79
N LEU A 196 7.41 14.58 6.26
CA LEU A 196 7.56 16.03 6.35
C LEU A 196 8.64 16.44 7.34
N GLN A 197 8.76 15.71 8.45
CA GLN A 197 9.80 15.95 9.43
C GLN A 197 11.18 15.63 8.85
N GLY A 198 11.32 14.54 8.10
CA GLY A 198 12.56 14.20 7.40
C GLY A 198 12.92 15.27 6.38
N ALA A 199 11.96 15.67 5.54
CA ALA A 199 12.13 16.70 4.52
C ALA A 199 12.50 18.06 5.11
N ALA A 200 11.80 18.53 6.15
CA ALA A 200 12.09 19.80 6.82
C ALA A 200 13.45 19.78 7.52
N ARG A 201 13.83 18.68 8.16
CA ARG A 201 15.16 18.53 8.77
C ARG A 201 16.26 18.55 7.71
N ALA A 202 16.07 17.85 6.59
CA ALA A 202 17.01 17.85 5.48
C ALA A 202 17.17 19.24 4.87
N ALA A 203 16.11 20.05 4.82
CA ALA A 203 16.18 21.44 4.37
C ALA A 203 16.98 22.35 5.33
N ILE A 204 16.77 22.24 6.65
CA ILE A 204 17.46 23.11 7.64
C ILE A 204 18.89 22.68 7.89
N GLN A 205 19.11 21.38 8.09
CA GLN A 205 20.37 20.82 8.59
C GLN A 205 21.25 20.27 7.47
N GLY A 206 20.68 20.07 6.29
CA GLY A 206 21.42 19.62 5.11
C GLY A 206 22.24 20.74 4.46
N PRO A 207 22.89 20.42 3.32
CA PRO A 207 23.72 21.38 2.59
C PRO A 207 22.96 22.58 2.02
N THR A 208 21.63 22.50 1.89
CA THR A 208 20.79 23.59 1.38
C THR A 208 20.61 24.73 2.40
N GLN A 209 20.53 24.41 3.70
CA GLN A 209 20.27 25.35 4.80
C GLN A 209 19.08 26.30 4.55
N ASP A 210 18.05 25.80 3.88
CA ASP A 210 16.88 26.57 3.45
C ASP A 210 15.77 26.55 4.51
N ASN A 211 15.83 27.53 5.42
CA ASN A 211 14.87 27.69 6.51
C ASN A 211 13.46 28.07 6.01
N GLU A 212 13.36 28.82 4.90
CA GLU A 212 12.06 29.20 4.32
C GLU A 212 11.37 27.95 3.78
N LEU A 213 12.09 27.14 2.99
CA LEU A 213 11.60 25.89 2.47
C LEU A 213 11.20 24.92 3.58
N ALA A 214 12.01 24.79 4.63
CA ALA A 214 11.68 23.93 5.75
C ALA A 214 10.39 24.34 6.46
N TYR A 215 10.14 25.64 6.62
CA TYR A 215 8.89 26.15 7.19
C TYR A 215 7.68 25.83 6.30
N MET A 216 7.82 25.97 4.98
CA MET A 216 6.77 25.62 4.02
C MET A 216 6.49 24.10 4.01
N ILE A 217 7.54 23.27 4.09
CA ILE A 217 7.38 21.82 4.20
C ILE A 217 6.69 21.45 5.51
N ALA A 218 7.10 22.02 6.65
CA ALA A 218 6.52 21.70 7.96
C ALA A 218 5.06 22.16 8.11
N SER A 219 4.63 23.15 7.32
CA SER A 219 3.23 23.57 7.23
C SER A 219 2.41 22.76 6.22
N SER A 220 3.05 21.94 5.38
CA SER A 220 2.41 20.90 4.57
C SER A 220 2.24 19.61 5.41
N PRO A 221 1.16 18.83 5.29
CA PRO A 221 0.12 18.82 4.27
C PRO A 221 -1.17 19.33 4.93
N ALA A 222 -1.25 20.61 5.26
CA ALA A 222 -2.46 21.05 5.90
C ALA A 222 -3.60 21.01 4.86
N PRO A 223 -4.81 20.55 5.24
CA PRO A 223 -5.97 20.43 4.35
C PRO A 223 -6.55 21.79 3.91
N PHE A 224 -5.78 22.88 4.02
CA PHE A 224 -6.25 24.24 3.81
C PHE A 224 -5.82 24.73 2.42
N ASN A 225 -6.82 25.00 1.58
CA ASN A 225 -6.65 25.68 0.28
C ASN A 225 -5.85 26.99 0.37
N GLU A 226 -5.85 27.61 1.55
CA GLU A 226 -5.12 28.84 1.87
C GLU A 226 -3.59 28.64 1.77
N LEU A 227 -3.04 27.52 2.24
CA LEU A 227 -1.60 27.27 2.15
C LEU A 227 -1.15 27.02 0.71
N TYR A 228 -1.95 26.29 -0.08
CA TYR A 228 -1.69 26.15 -1.51
C TYR A 228 -1.67 27.49 -2.22
N THR A 229 -2.58 28.41 -1.84
CA THR A 229 -2.61 29.76 -2.39
C THR A 229 -1.33 30.52 -2.05
N ILE A 230 -0.88 30.47 -0.80
CA ILE A 230 0.36 31.12 -0.35
C ILE A 230 1.59 30.54 -1.09
N HIS A 231 1.71 29.22 -1.17
CA HIS A 231 2.81 28.57 -1.89
C HIS A 231 2.78 28.90 -3.38
N LYS A 232 1.59 28.97 -3.98
CA LYS A 232 1.42 29.32 -5.39
C LYS A 232 1.79 30.77 -5.68
N GLU A 233 1.35 31.72 -4.86
CA GLU A 233 1.75 33.13 -4.97
C GLU A 233 3.27 33.30 -4.87
N ARG A 234 3.90 32.57 -3.94
CA ARG A 234 5.36 32.57 -3.80
C ARG A 234 6.05 31.99 -5.02
N LEU A 235 5.56 30.86 -5.54
CA LEU A 235 6.08 30.26 -6.77
C LEU A 235 5.95 31.22 -7.95
N ASP A 236 4.81 31.90 -8.10
CA ASP A 236 4.57 32.85 -9.19
C ASP A 236 5.54 34.04 -9.12
N GLN A 237 5.91 34.52 -7.92
CA GLN A 237 6.97 35.53 -7.75
C GLN A 237 8.34 35.01 -8.18
N LEU A 238 8.68 33.76 -7.83
CA LEU A 238 9.95 33.12 -8.22
C LEU A 238 10.04 32.93 -9.74
N VAL A 239 8.93 32.61 -10.39
CA VAL A 239 8.83 32.52 -11.85
C VAL A 239 8.96 33.90 -12.49
N GLN A 240 8.22 34.91 -12.01
CA GLN A 240 8.27 36.28 -12.56
C GLN A 240 9.65 36.93 -12.43
N SER A 241 10.41 36.58 -11.39
CA SER A 241 11.77 37.05 -11.16
C SER A 241 12.84 36.26 -11.93
N GLY A 242 12.47 35.19 -12.63
CA GLY A 242 13.38 34.29 -13.35
C GLY A 242 14.23 33.39 -12.43
N GLN A 243 14.04 33.45 -11.11
CA GLN A 243 14.77 32.60 -10.16
C GLN A 243 14.40 31.13 -10.32
N PHE A 244 13.14 30.83 -10.61
CA PHE A 244 12.67 29.45 -10.76
C PHE A 244 13.43 28.67 -11.84
N ASP A 245 13.77 29.32 -12.96
CA ASP A 245 14.49 28.69 -14.06
C ASP A 245 15.95 28.36 -13.72
N THR A 246 16.49 28.98 -12.66
CA THR A 246 17.84 28.71 -12.15
C THR A 246 17.88 27.58 -11.12
N PHE A 247 16.72 27.13 -10.65
CA PHE A 247 16.63 26.05 -9.67
C PHE A 247 17.04 24.71 -10.25
N THR A 248 17.57 23.85 -9.38
CA THR A 248 17.86 22.47 -9.76
C THR A 248 16.56 21.70 -10.02
N PRO A 249 16.60 20.58 -10.78
CA PRO A 249 15.41 19.78 -11.05
C PRO A 249 14.68 19.34 -9.77
N TYR A 250 15.38 18.93 -8.71
CA TYR A 250 14.70 18.53 -7.46
C TYR A 250 14.11 19.73 -6.73
N GLN A 251 14.75 20.89 -6.75
CA GLN A 251 14.20 22.10 -6.15
C GLN A 251 12.90 22.53 -6.86
N GLN A 252 12.87 22.49 -8.19
CA GLN A 252 11.64 22.76 -8.96
C GLN A 252 10.53 21.76 -8.63
N ARG A 253 10.86 20.47 -8.51
CA ARG A 253 9.90 19.42 -8.13
C ARG A 253 9.33 19.65 -6.74
N ILE A 254 10.15 20.00 -5.75
CA ILE A 254 9.67 20.30 -4.38
C ILE A 254 8.67 21.46 -4.40
N TRP A 255 8.98 22.53 -5.12
CA TRP A 255 8.06 23.67 -5.26
C TRP A 255 6.72 23.29 -5.87
N ARG A 256 6.73 22.46 -6.92
CA ARG A 256 5.49 21.94 -7.52
C ARG A 256 4.70 21.05 -6.54
N VAL A 257 5.38 20.16 -5.79
CA VAL A 257 4.73 19.35 -4.72
C VAL A 257 4.04 20.26 -3.70
N LEU A 258 4.72 21.30 -3.21
CA LEU A 258 4.16 22.23 -2.21
C LEU A 258 2.97 23.02 -2.75
N CYS A 259 2.93 23.29 -4.06
CA CYS A 259 1.79 23.92 -4.71
C CYS A 259 0.64 22.94 -5.03
N GLY A 260 0.82 21.65 -4.75
CA GLY A 260 -0.11 20.59 -5.09
C GLY A 260 -0.21 20.31 -6.60
N ASP A 261 0.83 20.69 -7.35
CA ASP A 261 0.96 20.43 -8.77
C ASP A 261 1.54 19.03 -9.00
N MET A 262 0.67 18.09 -9.36
CA MET A 262 1.04 16.69 -9.60
C MET A 262 1.54 16.43 -11.03
N THR A 263 1.66 17.45 -11.89
CA THR A 263 2.31 17.31 -13.22
C THR A 263 3.79 16.95 -13.11
N ILE A 264 4.39 17.02 -11.91
CA ILE A 264 5.72 16.47 -11.64
C ILE A 264 5.85 14.98 -11.98
N LEU A 265 4.73 14.25 -11.96
CA LEU A 265 4.70 12.84 -12.31
C LEU A 265 4.74 12.61 -13.82
N ASP A 266 4.59 13.67 -14.62
CA ASP A 266 4.77 13.66 -16.09
C ASP A 266 6.25 13.70 -16.49
N ASP A 267 7.17 13.89 -15.53
CA ASP A 267 8.60 13.96 -15.78
C ASP A 267 9.20 12.56 -15.94
N HIS A 268 9.53 12.16 -17.17
CA HIS A 268 10.12 10.85 -17.46
C HIS A 268 11.48 10.59 -16.80
N SER A 269 12.17 11.63 -16.33
CA SER A 269 13.42 11.47 -15.58
C SER A 269 13.19 11.10 -14.12
N LEU A 270 11.94 11.14 -13.66
CA LEU A 270 11.54 10.77 -12.32
C LEU A 270 11.06 9.31 -12.28
N GLN A 271 11.84 8.44 -11.63
CA GLN A 271 11.47 7.05 -11.40
C GLN A 271 10.93 6.90 -9.97
N LEU A 272 9.61 6.96 -9.82
CA LEU A 272 8.92 6.65 -8.57
C LEU A 272 8.20 5.32 -8.70
N ASP A 273 8.09 4.57 -7.61
CA ASP A 273 7.11 3.48 -7.56
C ASP A 273 5.68 4.03 -7.39
N TRP A 274 4.68 3.19 -7.64
CA TRP A 274 3.28 3.59 -7.53
C TRP A 274 2.91 4.10 -6.12
N ARG A 275 3.59 3.62 -5.06
CA ARG A 275 3.31 4.00 -3.67
C ARG A 275 3.75 5.43 -3.44
N GLN A 276 4.94 5.77 -3.92
CA GLN A 276 5.49 7.12 -3.86
C GLN A 276 4.63 8.10 -4.65
N ALA A 277 4.20 7.73 -5.86
CA ALA A 277 3.27 8.55 -6.64
C ALA A 277 1.93 8.73 -5.90
N PHE A 278 1.39 7.66 -5.32
CA PHE A 278 0.12 7.72 -4.59
C PHE A 278 0.21 8.57 -3.31
N VAL A 279 1.34 8.51 -2.60
CA VAL A 279 1.65 9.42 -1.48
C VAL A 279 1.60 10.86 -1.93
N LEU A 280 2.22 11.20 -3.06
CA LEU A 280 2.23 12.57 -3.56
C LEU A 280 0.81 13.10 -3.79
N TYR A 281 -0.07 12.28 -4.39
CA TYR A 281 -1.48 12.64 -4.54
C TYR A 281 -2.20 12.80 -3.21
N VAL A 282 -2.21 11.75 -2.39
CA VAL A 282 -3.03 11.70 -1.17
C VAL A 282 -2.59 12.74 -0.14
N MET A 283 -1.31 13.07 -0.11
CA MET A 283 -0.74 14.02 0.86
C MET A 283 -0.73 15.46 0.32
N TYR A 284 -0.42 15.68 -0.96
CA TYR A 284 -0.11 17.01 -1.46
C TYR A 284 -0.99 17.49 -2.63
N ALA A 285 -1.79 16.65 -3.30
CA ALA A 285 -2.62 17.14 -4.39
C ALA A 285 -3.68 18.15 -3.91
N LYS A 286 -3.90 19.18 -4.72
CA LYS A 286 -4.94 20.17 -4.47
C LYS A 286 -6.31 19.60 -4.82
N ILE A 287 -7.24 19.64 -3.87
CA ILE A 287 -8.62 19.19 -4.08
C ILE A 287 -9.42 20.34 -4.72
N PRO A 288 -10.04 20.15 -5.90
CA PRO A 288 -10.97 21.14 -6.44
C PRO A 288 -12.21 21.27 -5.53
N ASN A 289 -12.71 22.49 -5.36
CA ASN A 289 -13.75 22.98 -4.41
C ASN A 289 -14.88 22.02 -3.90
N HIS A 290 -15.48 22.46 -2.78
CA HIS A 290 -15.91 21.77 -1.56
C HIS A 290 -17.15 20.83 -1.50
N ASP A 291 -17.67 20.24 -2.57
CA ASP A 291 -18.89 19.39 -2.46
C ASP A 291 -18.66 17.86 -2.56
N VAL A 292 -17.40 17.41 -2.65
CA VAL A 292 -17.05 16.00 -2.82
C VAL A 292 -16.24 15.48 -1.62
N ASP A 293 -16.41 14.19 -1.27
CA ASP A 293 -15.56 13.52 -0.29
C ASP A 293 -14.09 13.66 -0.67
N ALA A 294 -13.29 14.22 0.25
CA ALA A 294 -11.92 14.64 -0.05
C ALA A 294 -11.02 13.47 -0.46
N LEU A 295 -11.18 12.31 0.18
CA LEU A 295 -10.42 11.11 -0.17
C LEU A 295 -10.78 10.61 -1.56
N ASP A 296 -12.07 10.57 -1.86
CA ASP A 296 -12.57 10.16 -3.15
C ASP A 296 -12.11 11.09 -4.30
N ALA A 297 -12.09 12.41 -4.09
CA ALA A 297 -11.53 13.36 -5.06
C ALA A 297 -10.04 13.08 -5.35
N LEU A 298 -9.25 12.81 -4.31
CA LEU A 298 -7.82 12.50 -4.43
C LEU A 298 -7.58 11.17 -5.15
N ILE A 299 -8.38 10.14 -4.85
CA ILE A 299 -8.34 8.85 -5.56
C ILE A 299 -8.73 9.03 -7.02
N GLY A 300 -9.75 9.84 -7.32
CA GLY A 300 -10.16 10.19 -8.67
C GLY A 300 -9.02 10.83 -9.46
N LEU A 301 -8.38 11.87 -8.91
CA LEU A 301 -7.23 12.53 -9.54
C LEU A 301 -6.08 11.57 -9.83
N TYR A 302 -5.79 10.65 -8.91
CA TYR A 302 -4.79 9.60 -9.14
C TYR A 302 -5.21 8.68 -10.29
N ILE A 303 -6.42 8.12 -10.26
CA ILE A 303 -6.89 7.20 -11.30
C ILE A 303 -6.91 7.89 -12.67
N ASP A 304 -7.47 9.10 -12.77
CA ASP A 304 -7.58 9.86 -14.02
C ASP A 304 -6.20 10.13 -14.64
N HIS A 305 -5.18 10.34 -13.80
CA HIS A 305 -3.82 10.54 -14.25
C HIS A 305 -3.22 9.25 -14.84
N PHE A 306 -3.40 8.10 -14.21
CA PHE A 306 -2.83 6.83 -14.67
C PHE A 306 -3.65 6.13 -15.77
N GLU A 307 -4.95 6.41 -15.88
CA GLU A 307 -5.83 5.86 -16.93
C GLU A 307 -5.81 6.69 -18.22
N ASN A 308 -5.19 7.87 -18.22
CA ASN A 308 -5.01 8.66 -19.42
C ASN A 308 -4.06 7.94 -20.40
N PRO A 309 -4.45 7.71 -21.67
CA PRO A 309 -3.63 7.04 -22.67
C PRO A 309 -2.25 7.67 -22.88
N TYR A 310 -2.09 8.96 -22.60
CA TYR A 310 -0.82 9.68 -22.70
C TYR A 310 0.14 9.37 -21.54
N TYR A 311 -0.37 8.99 -20.37
CA TYR A 311 0.39 8.82 -19.11
C TYR A 311 0.59 7.37 -18.69
N TYR A 312 0.06 6.42 -19.48
CA TYR A 312 0.17 4.97 -19.37
C TYR A 312 1.62 4.40 -19.38
N ARG A 313 2.65 5.27 -19.30
CA ARG A 313 4.06 4.93 -19.47
C ARG A 313 4.94 5.21 -18.25
N MET A 314 4.39 5.70 -17.13
CA MET A 314 5.19 5.97 -15.93
C MET A 314 5.22 4.76 -14.98
N SER A 315 6.39 4.11 -14.96
CA SER A 315 6.97 3.29 -13.89
C SER A 315 6.44 1.86 -13.62
N HIS A 316 7.29 0.91 -14.04
CA HIS A 316 7.73 -0.33 -13.37
C HIS A 316 6.74 -1.49 -13.14
N GLU A 317 7.11 -2.62 -13.75
CA GLU A 317 6.33 -3.85 -14.00
C GLU A 317 5.29 -3.63 -15.11
N SER A 318 5.16 -4.58 -16.04
CA SER A 318 4.52 -4.31 -17.33
C SER A 318 3.03 -4.00 -17.21
N ASN A 319 2.67 -2.72 -17.13
CA ASN A 319 1.30 -2.24 -17.30
C ASN A 319 0.86 -2.36 -18.76
N ASP A 320 1.03 -3.53 -19.35
CA ASP A 320 0.21 -3.93 -20.47
C ASP A 320 -1.12 -4.37 -19.84
N GLU A 321 -2.22 -3.67 -20.11
CA GLU A 321 -3.59 -4.14 -19.82
C GLU A 321 -3.92 -5.47 -20.52
N THR A 322 -2.94 -6.11 -21.16
CA THR A 322 -2.94 -7.49 -21.63
C THR A 322 -2.20 -8.49 -20.72
N ASN A 323 -1.37 -8.06 -19.76
CA ASN A 323 -0.69 -8.94 -18.79
C ASN A 323 -1.36 -8.85 -17.38
N PRO A 324 -2.04 -9.92 -16.91
CA PRO A 324 -2.72 -9.92 -15.61
C PRO A 324 -1.76 -9.92 -14.40
N GLN A 325 -0.49 -10.29 -14.58
CA GLN A 325 0.45 -10.46 -13.46
C GLN A 325 0.92 -9.15 -12.83
N ASP A 326 0.79 -8.02 -13.53
CA ASP A 326 1.28 -6.71 -13.10
C ASP A 326 0.16 -5.80 -12.56
N ARG A 327 -1.07 -6.31 -12.44
CA ARG A 327 -2.23 -5.56 -11.93
C ARG A 327 -2.45 -5.82 -10.45
N PRO A 328 -2.10 -4.89 -9.57
CA PRO A 328 -2.21 -5.18 -8.16
C PRO A 328 -3.67 -5.02 -7.68
N THR A 329 -4.15 -5.99 -6.88
CA THR A 329 -5.53 -6.04 -6.37
C THR A 329 -5.95 -4.73 -5.66
N TRP A 330 -5.02 -4.06 -4.97
CA TRP A 330 -5.28 -2.77 -4.32
C TRP A 330 -5.79 -1.70 -5.29
N TYR A 331 -5.26 -1.64 -6.51
CA TYR A 331 -5.61 -0.63 -7.51
C TYR A 331 -7.02 -0.89 -8.05
N THR A 332 -7.36 -2.15 -8.29
CA THR A 332 -8.71 -2.55 -8.70
C THR A 332 -9.77 -2.26 -7.62
N VAL A 333 -9.40 -2.30 -6.32
CA VAL A 333 -10.27 -1.86 -5.22
C VAL A 333 -10.52 -0.36 -5.26
N LEU A 334 -9.50 0.46 -5.56
CA LEU A 334 -9.67 1.91 -5.74
C LEU A 334 -10.60 2.23 -6.92
N LYS A 335 -10.42 1.54 -8.05
CA LYS A 335 -11.33 1.67 -9.22
C LYS A 335 -12.76 1.29 -8.87
N PHE A 336 -12.95 0.19 -8.14
CA PHE A 336 -14.27 -0.24 -7.68
C PHE A 336 -14.92 0.81 -6.79
N TRP A 337 -14.20 1.33 -5.79
CA TRP A 337 -14.68 2.40 -4.92
C TRP A 337 -15.16 3.60 -5.74
N ARG A 338 -14.33 4.09 -6.66
CA ARG A 338 -14.65 5.26 -7.49
C ARG A 338 -15.92 5.04 -8.30
N ARG A 339 -16.06 3.90 -8.95
CA ARG A 339 -17.28 3.61 -9.75
C ARG A 339 -18.51 3.39 -8.92
N HIS A 340 -18.39 2.74 -7.77
CA HIS A 340 -19.50 2.56 -6.85
C HIS A 340 -20.11 3.90 -6.41
N GLN A 341 -19.29 4.95 -6.27
CA GLN A 341 -19.77 6.28 -5.88
C GLN A 341 -20.48 7.04 -7.01
N TYR A 342 -19.95 7.01 -8.24
CA TYR A 342 -20.41 7.93 -9.33
C TYR A 342 -21.14 7.26 -10.47
N HIS A 343 -20.83 6.00 -10.72
CA HIS A 343 -21.34 5.24 -11.85
C HIS A 343 -21.70 3.82 -11.42
N PRO A 344 -22.58 3.63 -10.42
CA PRO A 344 -22.98 2.30 -9.97
C PRO A 344 -23.58 1.48 -11.12
N GLU A 345 -24.21 2.12 -12.12
CA GLU A 345 -24.69 1.50 -13.34
C GLU A 345 -23.56 0.97 -14.24
N GLN A 346 -22.37 1.54 -14.17
CA GLN A 346 -21.17 1.12 -14.92
C GLN A 346 -20.31 0.10 -14.15
N LEU A 347 -20.72 -0.30 -12.94
CA LEU A 347 -20.16 -1.49 -12.31
C LEU A 347 -20.50 -2.75 -13.14
N HIS A 348 -21.53 -2.68 -14.00
CA HIS A 348 -21.83 -3.66 -15.04
C HIS A 348 -20.87 -3.51 -16.24
N LEU A 349 -19.65 -4.03 -16.06
CA LEU A 349 -18.64 -4.58 -16.99
C LEU A 349 -18.40 -4.13 -18.45
N ASP A 350 -19.07 -3.17 -19.07
CA ASP A 350 -18.93 -3.01 -20.54
C ASP A 350 -18.09 -1.84 -21.08
N ARG A 351 -17.55 -0.94 -20.25
CA ARG A 351 -16.77 0.21 -20.78
C ARG A 351 -15.36 0.39 -20.25
N HIS A 352 -15.03 -0.18 -19.09
CA HIS A 352 -13.66 -0.28 -18.58
C HIS A 352 -13.63 -1.45 -17.60
N PRO A 353 -13.20 -2.68 -17.92
CA PRO A 353 -13.38 -3.80 -16.99
C PRO A 353 -12.57 -3.59 -15.71
N ILE A 354 -13.22 -3.58 -14.54
CA ILE A 354 -12.49 -3.95 -13.31
C ILE A 354 -12.14 -5.41 -13.51
N HIS A 355 -10.85 -5.73 -13.62
CA HIS A 355 -10.39 -7.09 -13.88
C HIS A 355 -10.57 -7.95 -12.63
N LEU A 356 -11.78 -8.51 -12.48
CA LEU A 356 -12.19 -9.31 -11.34
C LEU A 356 -11.41 -10.63 -11.21
N ASP A 357 -10.71 -11.06 -12.26
CA ASP A 357 -9.82 -12.21 -12.25
C ASP A 357 -8.60 -12.02 -11.33
N ASP A 358 -8.19 -10.78 -11.09
CA ASP A 358 -7.02 -10.43 -10.26
C ASP A 358 -7.35 -10.43 -8.75
N TRP A 359 -8.63 -10.62 -8.40
CA TRP A 359 -9.07 -10.63 -7.02
C TRP A 359 -8.82 -11.99 -6.40
N SER A 360 -8.37 -11.99 -5.15
CA SER A 360 -8.41 -13.23 -4.38
C SER A 360 -9.86 -13.71 -4.27
N PRO A 361 -10.10 -15.03 -4.37
CA PRO A 361 -11.48 -15.54 -4.35
C PRO A 361 -12.18 -15.22 -3.02
N TRP A 362 -11.41 -15.07 -1.94
CA TRP A 362 -11.91 -14.59 -0.64
C TRP A 362 -12.47 -13.16 -0.72
N LEU A 363 -11.75 -12.25 -1.37
CA LEU A 363 -12.17 -10.86 -1.55
C LEU A 363 -13.42 -10.79 -2.45
N GLY A 364 -13.42 -11.52 -3.57
CA GLY A 364 -14.55 -11.61 -4.49
C GLY A 364 -15.83 -12.12 -3.83
N VAL A 365 -15.73 -13.17 -3.01
CA VAL A 365 -16.85 -13.67 -2.20
C VAL A 365 -17.39 -12.58 -1.26
N CYS A 366 -16.52 -11.87 -0.54
CA CYS A 366 -16.95 -10.82 0.38
C CYS A 366 -17.68 -9.68 -0.36
N PHE A 367 -17.11 -9.21 -1.47
CA PHE A 367 -17.75 -8.20 -2.31
C PHE A 367 -19.09 -8.66 -2.86
N SER A 368 -19.22 -9.93 -3.26
CA SER A 368 -20.49 -10.47 -3.75
C SER A 368 -21.60 -10.48 -2.70
N ILE A 369 -21.25 -10.65 -1.42
CA ILE A 369 -22.22 -10.62 -0.32
C ILE A 369 -22.62 -9.17 0.02
N PHE A 370 -21.66 -8.24 -0.05
CA PHE A 370 -21.89 -6.84 0.33
C PHE A 370 -22.54 -6.04 -0.82
N TYR A 371 -22.29 -6.45 -2.07
CA TYR A 371 -22.80 -5.84 -3.31
C TYR A 371 -23.43 -6.90 -4.23
N PRO A 372 -24.55 -7.53 -3.82
CA PRO A 372 -25.14 -8.68 -4.49
C PRO A 372 -25.64 -8.42 -5.91
N SER A 373 -25.90 -7.16 -6.26
CA SER A 373 -26.36 -6.77 -7.59
C SER A 373 -25.23 -6.59 -8.60
N VAL A 374 -23.98 -6.46 -8.16
CA VAL A 374 -22.87 -6.02 -9.01
C VAL A 374 -22.28 -7.15 -9.83
N PHE A 375 -22.16 -8.35 -9.26
CA PHE A 375 -21.41 -9.45 -9.85
C PHE A 375 -22.35 -10.50 -10.48
N PRO A 376 -22.04 -11.00 -11.70
CA PRO A 376 -22.81 -12.07 -12.31
C PRO A 376 -22.67 -13.36 -11.51
N ARG A 377 -23.73 -14.16 -11.48
CA ARG A 377 -23.81 -15.38 -10.66
C ARG A 377 -22.71 -16.37 -11.01
N GLU A 378 -22.37 -16.49 -12.28
CA GLU A 378 -21.30 -17.36 -12.78
C GLU A 378 -19.96 -17.02 -12.12
N LYS A 379 -19.65 -15.71 -11.99
CA LYS A 379 -18.39 -15.26 -11.38
C LYS A 379 -18.36 -15.51 -9.88
N VAL A 380 -19.49 -15.30 -9.20
CA VAL A 380 -19.62 -15.59 -7.76
C VAL A 380 -19.42 -17.08 -7.51
N THR A 381 -20.04 -17.95 -8.32
CA THR A 381 -19.85 -19.40 -8.25
C THR A 381 -18.38 -19.79 -8.46
N GLU A 382 -17.70 -19.21 -9.44
CA GLU A 382 -16.28 -19.45 -9.69
C GLU A 382 -15.41 -19.14 -8.46
N TRP A 383 -15.62 -17.96 -7.84
CA TRP A 383 -14.88 -17.60 -6.61
C TRP A 383 -15.21 -18.54 -5.45
N MET A 384 -16.48 -18.90 -5.25
CA MET A 384 -16.91 -19.83 -4.21
C MET A 384 -16.29 -21.22 -4.39
N GLN A 385 -16.21 -21.73 -5.62
CA GLN A 385 -15.53 -22.98 -5.93
C GLN A 385 -14.03 -22.91 -5.60
N ARG A 386 -13.34 -21.80 -5.94
CA ARG A 386 -11.93 -21.59 -5.56
C ARG A 386 -11.74 -21.52 -4.04
N VAL A 387 -12.62 -20.84 -3.31
CA VAL A 387 -12.63 -20.84 -1.83
C VAL A 387 -12.83 -22.26 -1.27
N SER A 388 -13.76 -23.02 -1.83
CA SER A 388 -14.00 -24.44 -1.46
C SER A 388 -12.75 -25.29 -1.66
N GLN A 389 -12.02 -25.11 -2.76
CA GLN A 389 -10.73 -25.78 -3.00
C GLN A 389 -9.67 -25.40 -1.96
N HIS A 390 -9.52 -24.11 -1.65
CA HIS A 390 -8.57 -23.65 -0.61
C HIS A 390 -8.90 -24.26 0.77
N LEU A 391 -10.18 -24.34 1.12
CA LEU A 391 -10.65 -24.96 2.36
C LEU A 391 -10.31 -26.46 2.41
N ARG A 392 -10.51 -27.19 1.31
CA ARG A 392 -10.13 -28.63 1.22
C ARG A 392 -8.62 -28.81 1.35
N GLN A 393 -7.81 -27.95 0.73
CA GLN A 393 -6.34 -28.00 0.82
C GLN A 393 -5.86 -27.84 2.28
N VAL A 394 -6.49 -26.96 3.06
CA VAL A 394 -6.14 -26.79 4.48
C VAL A 394 -6.81 -27.83 5.40
N GLY A 395 -7.65 -28.72 4.87
CA GLY A 395 -8.27 -29.82 5.60
C GLY A 395 -9.58 -29.45 6.32
N ALA A 396 -10.26 -28.40 5.87
CA ALA A 396 -11.62 -28.10 6.31
C ALA A 396 -12.62 -29.14 5.77
N THR A 397 -13.66 -29.38 6.54
CA THR A 397 -14.73 -30.35 6.26
C THR A 397 -16.01 -29.65 5.84
N ILE A 398 -16.98 -30.40 5.30
CA ILE A 398 -18.30 -29.84 4.91
C ILE A 398 -19.00 -29.18 6.10
N GLN A 399 -18.82 -29.73 7.31
CA GLN A 399 -19.39 -29.18 8.55
C GLN A 399 -18.81 -27.80 8.93
N ASP A 400 -17.63 -27.45 8.39
CA ASP A 400 -17.00 -26.15 8.61
C ASP A 400 -17.59 -25.06 7.69
N ILE A 401 -18.36 -25.44 6.67
CA ILE A 401 -18.87 -24.55 5.61
C ILE A 401 -20.32 -24.14 5.93
N PRO A 402 -20.64 -22.83 5.99
CA PRO A 402 -22.01 -22.35 6.14
C PRO A 402 -22.93 -22.92 5.05
N SER A 403 -24.07 -23.48 5.44
CA SER A 403 -25.02 -24.16 4.54
C SER A 403 -25.54 -23.24 3.42
N VAL A 404 -25.63 -21.93 3.69
CA VAL A 404 -26.03 -20.92 2.70
C VAL A 404 -25.09 -20.88 1.48
N LEU A 405 -23.84 -21.32 1.62
CA LEU A 405 -22.85 -21.36 0.55
C LEU A 405 -22.84 -22.68 -0.23
N ALA A 406 -23.48 -23.74 0.28
CA ALA A 406 -23.47 -25.07 -0.34
C ALA A 406 -23.89 -25.07 -1.82
N PRO A 407 -24.92 -24.30 -2.26
CA PRO A 407 -25.32 -24.24 -3.67
C PRO A 407 -24.25 -23.68 -4.61
N TYR A 408 -23.28 -22.92 -4.09
CA TYR A 408 -22.23 -22.27 -4.86
C TYR A 408 -20.90 -23.03 -4.83
N MET A 409 -20.73 -23.95 -3.89
CA MET A 409 -19.47 -24.65 -3.64
C MET A 409 -19.43 -26.09 -4.15
N GLU A 410 -20.46 -26.52 -4.88
CA GLU A 410 -20.63 -27.91 -5.38
C GLU A 410 -20.46 -28.94 -4.25
N LEU A 411 -21.08 -28.66 -3.11
CA LEU A 411 -21.09 -29.54 -1.95
C LEU A 411 -22.40 -30.35 -1.98
N SER A 412 -22.45 -31.32 -2.89
CA SER A 412 -23.55 -32.29 -3.03
C SER A 412 -23.08 -33.69 -2.68
#